data_AF-A0A9W3LGQ9-F1
#
_entry.id   AF-A0A9W3LGQ9-F1
#
_cell.length_a   1.000
_cell.length_b   1.000
_cell.length_c   1.000
_cell.angle_alpha   90.00
_cell.angle_beta   90.00
_cell.angle_gamma   90.00
#
_symmetry.space_group_name_H-M   'P 1'
#
loop_
_entity.id
_entity.type
_entity.pdbx_description
1 polymer ?
#
loop_
_entity_poly.entity_id
_entity_poly.type
_entity_poly.pdbx_seq_one_letter_code
_entity_poly.pdbx_strand_id
1 'polypeptide(L)'
;MDITQSIARIVVNGIDLPFTSVRTTAWINGPANDLIVTTRQRVNELYRVMWSRVPVMLKMYFIQGADIVRFARVAGVDESITGEYIYHFIW
;
A
#
# COMPACT_ATOMS: atom_id res chain seq x y z
N MET A 1 0.90 5.48 12.00
CA MET A 1 0.54 6.85 11.59
C MET A 1 -0.44 6.79 10.43
N ASP A 2 -1.57 7.48 10.55
CA ASP A 2 -2.51 7.67 9.44
C ASP A 2 -2.00 8.79 8.54
N ILE A 3 -1.89 8.51 7.25
CA ILE A 3 -1.38 9.44 6.23
C ILE A 3 -2.37 9.60 5.08
N THR A 4 -3.61 9.15 5.25
CA THR A 4 -4.64 9.10 4.19
C THR A 4 -4.80 10.46 3.49
N GLN A 5 -4.88 11.54 4.27
CA GLN A 5 -5.08 12.90 3.76
C GLN A 5 -3.84 13.49 3.08
N SER A 6 -2.69 12.84 3.16
CA SER A 6 -1.46 13.26 2.51
C SER A 6 -1.26 12.58 1.15
N ILE A 7 -1.94 11.46 0.91
CA ILE A 7 -1.77 10.62 -0.29
C ILE A 7 -2.83 10.98 -1.32
N ALA A 8 -2.37 11.27 -2.55
CA ALA A 8 -3.24 11.48 -3.70
C ALA A 8 -3.51 10.17 -4.45
N ARG A 9 -2.50 9.29 -4.58
CA ARG A 9 -2.57 8.09 -5.42
C ARG A 9 -1.54 7.06 -5.00
N ILE A 10 -1.91 5.77 -5.07
CA ILE A 10 -1.00 4.64 -4.89
C ILE A 10 -1.03 3.78 -6.15
N VAL A 11 0.14 3.45 -6.68
CA VAL A 11 0.30 2.59 -7.85
C VAL A 11 1.23 1.43 -7.51
N VAL A 12 0.81 0.21 -7.81
CA VAL A 12 1.57 -1.01 -7.56
C VAL A 12 1.78 -1.76 -8.86
N ASN A 13 3.04 -1.92 -9.29
CA ASN A 13 3.41 -2.50 -10.59
C ASN A 13 2.66 -1.87 -11.78
N GLY A 14 2.39 -0.56 -11.71
CA GLY A 14 1.64 0.16 -12.75
C GLY A 14 0.12 0.09 -12.62
N ILE A 15 -0.42 -0.65 -11.64
CA ILE A 15 -1.84 -0.78 -11.37
C ILE A 15 -2.25 0.17 -10.26
N ASP A 16 -3.31 0.93 -10.45
CA ASP A 16 -3.87 1.78 -9.41
C ASP A 16 -4.45 0.94 -8.26
N LEU A 17 -4.01 1.25 -7.04
CA LEU A 17 -4.59 0.72 -5.82
C LEU A 17 -5.47 1.80 -5.20
N PRO A 18 -6.79 1.79 -5.45
CA PRO A 18 -7.70 2.70 -4.76
C PRO A 18 -7.65 2.40 -3.26
N PHE A 19 -7.89 3.41 -2.43
CA PHE A 19 -7.81 3.26 -0.97
C PHE A 19 -8.90 4.08 -0.27
N THR A 20 -9.32 3.60 0.88
CA THR A 20 -10.14 4.31 1.85
C THR A 20 -9.31 4.81 3.03
N SER A 21 -8.19 4.14 3.34
CA SER A 21 -7.25 4.51 4.39
C SER A 21 -5.83 4.07 4.04
N VAL A 22 -4.86 4.89 4.42
CA VAL A 22 -3.43 4.60 4.26
C VAL A 22 -2.71 4.87 5.58
N ARG A 23 -2.00 3.85 6.08
CA ARG A 23 -1.25 3.93 7.34
C ARG A 23 0.17 3.41 7.16
N THR A 24 1.08 3.89 7.99
CA THR A 24 2.48 3.43 8.05
C THR A 24 2.96 3.36 9.49
N THR A 25 3.85 2.43 9.83
CA THR A 25 4.37 2.28 11.20
C THR A 25 5.31 3.40 11.67
N ALA A 26 6.02 4.11 10.80
CA ALA A 26 6.81 5.28 11.19
C ALA A 26 6.98 6.29 10.04
N TRP A 27 7.00 7.58 10.40
CA TRP A 27 7.29 8.67 9.47
C TRP A 27 8.64 9.28 9.85
N ILE A 28 9.57 9.23 8.89
CA ILE A 28 10.81 10.01 8.71
C ILE A 28 12.18 9.41 9.07
N ASN A 29 12.45 8.58 10.09
CA ASN A 29 13.87 8.26 10.42
C ASN A 29 14.16 6.82 10.91
N GLY A 30 13.83 5.76 10.14
CA GLY A 30 14.25 4.39 10.50
C GLY A 30 13.87 3.28 9.51
N PRO A 31 14.39 2.05 9.69
CA PRO A 31 14.25 0.93 8.76
C PRO A 31 12.90 0.20 8.85
N ALA A 32 12.06 0.53 9.83
CA ALA A 32 10.74 -0.09 10.00
C ALA A 32 9.67 0.83 9.40
N ASN A 33 9.50 0.76 8.08
CA ASN A 33 8.34 1.37 7.47
C ASN A 33 7.61 0.27 6.70
N ASP A 34 6.39 -0.02 7.11
CA ASP A 34 5.42 -0.75 6.31
C ASP A 34 4.40 0.26 5.73
N LEU A 35 3.58 -0.21 4.80
CA LEU A 35 2.41 0.51 4.33
C LEU A 35 1.21 -0.42 4.46
N ILE A 36 0.19 0.04 5.16
CA ILE A 36 -1.09 -0.64 5.32
C ILE A 36 -2.11 0.16 4.51
N VAL A 37 -2.66 -0.47 3.48
CA VAL A 37 -3.63 0.16 2.57
C VAL A 37 -4.96 -0.57 2.69
N THR A 38 -5.98 0.14 3.16
CA THR A 38 -7.35 -0.37 3.20
C THR A 38 -8.11 0.10 1.96
N THR A 39 -8.90 -0.78 1.36
CA THR A 39 -9.68 -0.48 0.16
C THR A 39 -10.96 -1.29 0.08
N ARG A 40 -11.98 -0.74 -0.59
CA ARG A 40 -13.24 -1.46 -0.88
C ARG A 40 -13.17 -2.31 -2.14
N GLN A 41 -12.07 -2.22 -2.89
CA GLN A 41 -11.93 -2.92 -4.16
C GLN A 41 -10.84 -3.97 -4.08
N ARG A 42 -11.19 -5.20 -4.44
CA ARG A 42 -10.20 -6.27 -4.57
C ARG A 42 -9.37 -6.03 -5.83
N VAL A 43 -8.05 -5.90 -5.67
CA VAL A 43 -7.11 -5.89 -6.80
C VAL A 43 -6.54 -7.31 -6.94
N ASN A 44 -7.04 -8.06 -7.92
CA ASN A 44 -6.73 -9.49 -8.10
C ASN A 44 -5.26 -9.73 -8.41
N GLU A 45 -4.60 -8.80 -9.10
CA GLU A 45 -3.20 -8.86 -9.47
C GLU A 45 -2.32 -8.85 -8.22
N LEU A 46 -2.65 -8.03 -7.21
CA LEU A 46 -1.93 -8.00 -5.95
C LEU A 46 -2.11 -9.29 -5.14
N TYR A 47 -3.28 -9.91 -5.25
CA TYR A 47 -3.53 -11.20 -4.63
C TYR A 47 -2.61 -12.29 -5.23
N ARG A 48 -2.42 -12.31 -6.55
CA ARG A 48 -1.47 -13.23 -7.22
C ARG A 48 -0.02 -12.96 -6.82
N VAL A 49 0.36 -11.69 -6.74
CA VAL A 49 1.71 -11.28 -6.34
C VAL A 49 2.05 -11.75 -4.93
N MET A 50 1.12 -11.67 -3.97
CA MET A 50 1.36 -12.14 -2.60
C MET A 50 1.88 -13.58 -2.58
N TRP A 51 1.24 -14.47 -3.34
CA TRP A 51 1.64 -15.87 -3.45
C TRP A 51 3.02 -16.05 -4.10
N SER A 52 3.37 -15.17 -5.04
CA SER A 52 4.68 -15.21 -5.72
C SER A 52 5.85 -14.76 -4.84
N ARG A 53 5.60 -13.97 -3.77
CA ARG A 53 6.61 -13.33 -2.91
C ARG A 53 7.62 -12.44 -3.66
N VAL A 54 7.33 -12.08 -4.90
CA VAL A 54 8.18 -11.21 -5.72
C VAL A 54 7.99 -9.75 -5.26
N PRO A 55 9.07 -8.97 -5.12
CA PRO A 55 8.96 -7.54 -4.86
C PRO A 55 8.15 -6.83 -5.96
N VAL A 56 7.27 -5.92 -5.56
CA VAL A 56 6.52 -5.03 -6.43
C VAL A 56 7.05 -3.61 -6.34
N MET A 57 7.00 -2.91 -7.45
CA MET A 57 7.23 -1.48 -7.48
C MET A 57 5.99 -0.77 -6.93
N LEU A 58 6.15 -0.12 -5.79
CA LEU A 58 5.17 0.74 -5.14
C LEU A 58 5.52 2.20 -5.42
N LYS A 59 4.56 2.95 -5.96
CA LYS A 59 4.64 4.42 -6.11
C LYS A 59 3.55 5.08 -5.29
N MET A 60 3.94 6.04 -4.46
CA MET A 60 3.04 6.87 -3.68
C MET A 60 3.15 8.31 -4.16
N TYR A 61 2.04 8.90 -4.56
CA TYR A 61 1.97 10.31 -4.93
C TYR A 61 1.30 11.06 -3.79
N PHE A 62 1.94 12.11 -3.32
CA PHE A 62 1.43 12.96 -2.25
C PHE A 62 0.68 14.15 -2.83
N ILE A 63 -0.34 14.63 -2.10
CA ILE A 63 -1.13 15.80 -2.50
C ILE A 63 -0.24 17.04 -2.68
N GLN A 64 0.85 17.15 -1.92
CA GLN A 64 1.81 18.25 -1.99
C GLN A 64 2.75 18.17 -3.21
N GLY A 65 2.57 17.19 -4.10
CA GLY A 65 3.36 17.03 -5.33
C GLY A 65 4.64 16.22 -5.18
N ALA A 66 5.00 15.79 -3.96
CA ALA A 66 6.08 14.83 -3.77
C ALA A 66 5.66 13.41 -4.21
N ASP A 67 6.63 12.58 -4.57
CA ASP A 67 6.42 11.16 -4.82
C ASP A 67 7.51 10.29 -4.18
N ILE A 68 7.15 9.04 -3.87
CA ILE A 68 8.07 8.01 -3.40
C ILE A 68 7.91 6.79 -4.31
N VAL A 69 9.04 6.24 -4.74
CA VAL A 69 9.12 4.96 -5.44
C VAL A 69 9.97 3.99 -4.62
N ARG A 70 9.42 2.82 -4.30
CA ARG A 70 10.12 1.76 -3.56
C ARG A 70 9.75 0.38 -4.08
N PHE A 71 10.65 -0.58 -3.86
CA PHE A 71 10.28 -2.00 -3.94
C PHE A 71 9.75 -2.46 -2.59
N ALA A 72 8.59 -3.11 -2.61
CA ALA A 72 7.96 -3.67 -1.42
C ALA A 72 7.47 -5.09 -1.70
N ARG A 73 7.25 -5.89 -0.66
CA ARG A 73 6.58 -7.19 -0.72
C ARG A 73 5.18 -7.04 -0.15
N VAL A 74 4.20 -7.67 -0.77
CA VAL A 74 2.86 -7.82 -0.18
C VAL A 74 2.95 -8.93 0.86
N ALA A 75 2.98 -8.55 2.14
CA ALA A 75 3.14 -9.46 3.27
C ALA A 75 1.84 -10.17 3.65
N GLY A 76 0.69 -9.55 3.36
CA GLY A 76 -0.63 -10.09 3.65
C GLY A 76 -1.74 -9.27 3.00
N VAL A 77 -2.90 -9.91 2.82
CA VAL A 77 -4.17 -9.26 2.50
C VAL A 77 -5.21 -9.84 3.45
N ASP A 78 -5.72 -8.98 4.32
CA ASP A 78 -6.83 -9.31 5.20
C ASP A 78 -8.14 -8.78 4.61
N GLU A 79 -9.26 -9.34 5.06
CA GLU A 79 -10.60 -8.80 4.78
C GLU A 79 -11.22 -8.37 6.11
N SER A 80 -11.68 -7.13 6.17
CA SER A 80 -12.37 -6.60 7.34
C SER A 80 -13.79 -7.18 7.44
N ILE A 81 -14.39 -7.07 8.62
CA ILE A 81 -15.79 -7.46 8.85
C ILE A 81 -16.76 -6.67 7.95
N THR A 82 -16.34 -5.49 7.48
CA THR A 82 -17.11 -4.63 6.57
C THR A 82 -16.87 -4.94 5.08
N GLY A 83 -16.06 -5.95 4.75
CA GLY A 83 -15.73 -6.35 3.38
C GLY A 83 -14.65 -5.49 2.71
N GLU A 84 -13.86 -4.75 3.50
CA GLU A 84 -12.70 -4.00 2.97
C GLU A 84 -11.46 -4.89 2.96
N TYR A 85 -10.66 -4.77 1.91
CA TYR A 85 -9.37 -5.44 1.79
C TYR A 85 -8.26 -4.60 2.40
N ILE A 86 -7.40 -5.23 3.18
CA ILE A 86 -6.28 -4.58 3.87
C ILE A 86 -4.98 -5.18 3.34
N TYR A 87 -4.26 -4.41 2.52
CA TYR A 87 -2.96 -4.79 1.97
C TYR A 87 -1.85 -4.35 2.90
N HIS A 88 -0.96 -5.28 3.27
CA HIS A 88 0.24 -4.99 4.04
C HIS A 88 1.45 -5.06 3.13
N PHE A 89 2.16 -3.95 2.98
CA PHE A 89 3.41 -3.84 2.24
C PHE A 89 4.57 -3.69 3.22
N ILE A 90 5.63 -4.47 3.00
CA ILE A 90 6.88 -4.40 3.77
C ILE A 90 8.06 -4.18 2.82
N TRP A 91 9.10 -3.48 3.25
CA TRP A 91 10.31 -3.29 2.46
C TRP A 91 11.59 -3.46 3.28
#